data_AF-A0A7J2VTW6-F1
#
_entry.id   AF-A0A7J2VTW6-F1
#
_cell.length_a   1.000
_cell.length_b   1.000
_cell.length_c   1.000
_cell.angle_alpha   90.00
_cell.angle_beta   90.00
_cell.angle_gamma   90.00
#
_symmetry.space_group_name_H-M   'P 1'
#
loop_
_entity.id
_entity.type
_entity.pdbx_description
1 polymer ?
#
loop_
_entity_poly.entity_id
_entity_poly.type
_entity_poly.pdbx_seq_one_letter_code
_entity_poly.pdbx_strand_id
1 'polypeptide(L)'
;MARKRRWKVDPLTGIRYEEGSLMDLAAKAEKNFKRDMKNWMNLGIDIDNSFNFTSERKFRKRKPTTVKRTIYEEDLFNQLPPWARLLLALMLLILLFWCFALPQLIAWIQENWIPILIYTFIIVFVIVSFLIKIWKDKKRREAEKRAFEEEQKRKGLVKFVDRHGKERWGTPEEVERWKKEDEEAREKESLFYRIVEEIKEFTPAREELRHEYNYQLNLHGWLKRSFPQAVIEKQTGASRPDIVIDDIAIEIKGPTGRRELDTIASKVLRYSNYYNGLIIVLFELNVNPQYYREWKKGLLEKFSKDMKIEIIEK
;
A
#
# COMPACT_ATOMS: atom_id res chain seq x y z
N MET A 1 -49.11 -16.25 0.18
CA MET A 1 -48.37 -15.50 -0.87
C MET A 1 -46.88 -15.64 -0.65
N ALA A 2 -46.15 -16.31 -1.54
CA ALA A 2 -44.69 -16.43 -1.43
C ALA A 2 -44.01 -15.09 -1.78
N ARG A 3 -43.20 -14.53 -0.87
CA ARG A 3 -42.41 -13.33 -1.14
C ARG A 3 -41.31 -13.68 -2.16
N LYS A 4 -41.29 -12.99 -3.31
CA LYS A 4 -40.19 -13.07 -4.27
C LYS A 4 -38.88 -12.65 -3.59
N ARG A 5 -37.90 -13.56 -3.57
CA ARG A 5 -36.55 -13.27 -3.07
C ARG A 5 -35.87 -12.25 -3.99
N ARG A 6 -35.25 -11.23 -3.40
CA ARG A 6 -34.47 -10.21 -4.12
C ARG A 6 -32.99 -10.47 -3.88
N TRP A 7 -32.19 -10.41 -4.94
CA TRP A 7 -30.75 -10.65 -4.90
C TRP A 7 -29.99 -9.35 -5.19
N LYS A 8 -28.84 -9.18 -4.54
CA LYS A 8 -27.88 -8.10 -4.79
C LYS A 8 -26.54 -8.71 -5.16
N VAL A 9 -25.69 -7.90 -5.80
CA VAL A 9 -24.34 -8.27 -6.20
C VAL A 9 -23.37 -7.32 -5.52
N ASP A 10 -22.37 -7.85 -4.84
CA ASP A 10 -21.29 -7.05 -4.27
C ASP A 10 -20.46 -6.45 -5.42
N PRO A 11 -20.31 -5.12 -5.51
CA PRO A 11 -19.54 -4.49 -6.58
C PRO A 11 -18.04 -4.83 -6.54
N LEU A 12 -17.49 -5.23 -5.38
CA LEU A 12 -16.07 -5.56 -5.24
C LEU A 12 -15.78 -7.01 -5.58
N THR A 13 -16.61 -7.94 -5.09
CA THR A 13 -16.36 -9.38 -5.22
C THR A 13 -17.19 -10.04 -6.32
N GLY A 14 -18.22 -9.38 -6.84
CA GLY A 14 -19.16 -9.95 -7.82
C GLY A 14 -20.09 -11.03 -7.23
N ILE A 15 -20.00 -11.29 -5.91
CA ILE A 15 -20.78 -12.35 -5.25
C ILE A 15 -22.24 -11.92 -5.15
N ARG A 16 -23.15 -12.82 -5.53
CA ARG A 16 -24.60 -12.63 -5.36
C ARG A 16 -25.04 -13.05 -3.96
N TYR A 17 -25.80 -12.20 -3.28
CA TYR A 17 -26.35 -12.48 -1.95
C TYR A 17 -27.81 -12.04 -1.84
N GLU A 18 -28.56 -12.70 -0.96
CA GLU A 18 -29.99 -12.41 -0.75
C GLU A 18 -30.16 -11.13 0.08
N GLU A 19 -31.13 -10.28 -0.28
CA GLU A 19 -31.44 -9.06 0.47
C GLU A 19 -31.95 -9.42 1.88
N GLY A 20 -31.33 -8.84 2.92
CA GLY A 20 -31.56 -9.22 4.33
C GLY A 20 -30.66 -10.34 4.86
N SER A 21 -29.78 -10.93 4.04
CA SER A 21 -28.74 -11.84 4.52
C SER A 21 -27.68 -11.10 5.37
N LEU A 22 -26.87 -11.88 6.10
CA LEU A 22 -25.76 -11.34 6.89
C LEU A 22 -24.81 -10.47 6.05
N MET A 23 -24.57 -10.84 4.79
CA MET A 23 -23.78 -10.05 3.83
C MET A 23 -24.45 -8.71 3.49
N ASP A 24 -25.77 -8.66 3.26
CA ASP A 24 -26.49 -7.40 3.00
C ASP A 24 -26.48 -6.47 4.24
N LEU A 25 -26.56 -7.04 5.44
CA LEU A 25 -26.46 -6.30 6.70
C LEU A 25 -25.04 -5.75 6.90
N ALA A 26 -24.00 -6.54 6.64
CA ALA A 26 -22.61 -6.11 6.71
C ALA A 26 -22.32 -4.99 5.70
N ALA A 27 -22.77 -5.12 4.46
CA ALA A 27 -22.61 -4.10 3.43
C ALA A 27 -23.33 -2.79 3.78
N LYS A 28 -24.53 -2.87 4.39
CA LYS A 28 -25.26 -1.69 4.90
C LYS A 28 -24.53 -1.03 6.06
N ALA A 29 -23.99 -1.81 7.00
CA ALA A 29 -23.22 -1.30 8.13
C ALA A 29 -21.94 -0.58 7.68
N GLU A 30 -21.20 -1.17 6.74
CA GLU A 30 -19.99 -0.56 6.17
C GLU A 30 -20.31 0.75 5.44
N LYS A 31 -21.40 0.78 4.65
CA LYS A 31 -21.84 2.00 3.95
C LYS A 31 -22.22 3.12 4.92
N ASN A 32 -22.91 2.79 6.02
CA ASN A 32 -23.24 3.75 7.07
C ASN A 32 -21.97 4.24 7.78
N PHE A 33 -21.06 3.34 8.14
CA PHE A 33 -19.79 3.70 8.77
C PHE A 33 -18.95 4.65 7.89
N LYS A 34 -18.80 4.35 6.60
CA LYS A 34 -18.09 5.23 5.64
C LYS A 34 -18.75 6.61 5.52
N ARG A 35 -20.07 6.68 5.53
CA ARG A 35 -20.82 7.95 5.48
C ARG A 35 -20.59 8.76 6.76
N ASP A 36 -20.68 8.11 7.92
CA ASP A 36 -20.54 8.78 9.22
C ASP A 36 -19.10 9.26 9.41
N MET A 37 -18.11 8.48 8.98
CA MET A 37 -16.70 8.88 9.00
C MET A 37 -16.40 10.05 8.04
N LYS A 38 -17.02 10.08 6.86
CA LYS A 38 -16.92 11.22 5.93
C LYS A 38 -17.55 12.48 6.52
N ASN A 39 -18.70 12.36 7.18
CA ASN A 39 -19.33 13.48 7.89
C ASN A 39 -18.43 13.98 9.03
N TRP A 40 -17.80 13.07 9.78
CA TRP A 40 -16.89 13.41 10.87
C TRP A 40 -15.62 14.13 10.36
N MET A 41 -15.03 13.68 9.25
CA MET A 41 -13.90 14.37 8.61
C MET A 41 -14.27 15.75 8.09
N ASN A 42 -15.47 15.92 7.51
CA ASN A 42 -15.95 17.23 7.06
C ASN A 42 -16.21 18.18 8.23
N LEU A 43 -16.67 17.67 9.38
CA LEU A 43 -16.82 18.45 10.62
C LEU A 43 -15.48 18.87 11.24
N GLY A 44 -14.41 18.10 11.03
CA GLY A 44 -13.07 18.44 11.51
C GLY A 44 -12.35 19.53 10.69
N ILE A 45 -12.73 19.74 9.43
CA ILE A 45 -12.09 20.72 8.53
C ILE A 45 -12.61 22.14 8.74
N ASP A 46 -13.81 22.33 9.32
CA ASP A 46 -14.34 23.66 9.64
C ASP A 46 -13.87 24.22 11.00
N ILE A 47 -13.19 23.43 11.83
CA ILE A 47 -12.75 23.89 13.16
C ILE A 47 -11.52 24.81 13.07
N ASP A 48 -10.68 24.68 12.04
CA ASP A 48 -9.48 25.53 11.88
C ASP A 48 -9.73 26.87 11.15
N ASN A 49 -10.93 27.10 10.58
CA ASN A 49 -11.24 28.33 9.83
C ASN A 49 -12.22 29.29 10.52
N SER A 50 -12.63 29.02 11.77
CA SER A 50 -13.59 29.89 12.50
C SER A 50 -12.95 30.92 13.44
N PHE A 51 -11.62 31.01 13.51
CA PHE A 51 -10.90 31.94 14.40
C PHE A 51 -10.35 33.19 13.67
N ASN A 52 -11.18 33.86 12.87
CA ASN A 52 -10.91 35.23 12.41
C ASN A 52 -12.23 35.98 12.16
N PHE A 53 -12.95 36.30 13.23
CA PHE A 53 -14.09 37.23 13.16
C PHE A 53 -13.75 38.54 13.87
N THR A 54 -13.05 39.42 13.15
CA THR A 54 -12.98 40.85 13.49
C THR A 54 -14.36 41.47 13.28
N SER A 55 -15.06 41.76 14.38
CA SER A 55 -16.22 42.66 14.34
C SER A 55 -15.96 43.90 15.20
N GLU A 56 -15.45 44.94 14.54
CA GLU A 56 -15.63 46.31 15.00
C GLU A 56 -17.13 46.65 14.93
N ARG A 57 -17.81 46.64 16.08
CA ARG A 57 -19.08 47.37 16.25
C ARG A 57 -18.99 48.32 17.42
N LYS A 58 -18.78 49.60 17.09
CA LYS A 58 -19.00 50.76 17.96
C LYS A 58 -20.46 50.80 18.39
N PHE A 59 -20.78 50.29 19.58
CA PHE A 59 -22.08 50.53 20.21
C PHE A 59 -21.96 51.48 21.41
N ARG A 60 -22.88 52.45 21.40
CA ARG A 60 -22.94 53.62 22.28
C ARG A 60 -23.07 53.26 23.76
N LYS A 61 -22.36 54.06 24.56
CA LYS A 61 -22.43 54.18 26.02
C LYS A 61 -23.88 54.33 26.53
N ARG A 62 -24.31 53.41 27.38
CA ARG A 62 -25.24 53.69 28.48
C ARG A 62 -24.63 53.11 29.76
N LYS A 63 -24.54 53.94 30.80
CA LYS A 63 -24.00 53.59 32.13
C LYS A 63 -25.08 52.85 32.93
N PRO A 64 -24.90 51.59 33.32
CA PRO A 64 -25.62 51.02 34.45
C PRO A 64 -24.83 51.26 35.73
N THR A 65 -25.58 51.61 36.75
CA THR A 65 -25.18 51.85 38.14
C THR A 65 -24.49 50.63 38.74
N THR A 66 -23.32 50.88 39.29
CA THR A 66 -22.44 49.96 40.01
C THR A 66 -23.11 49.39 41.27
N VAL A 67 -23.48 48.12 41.23
CA VAL A 67 -23.49 47.25 42.41
C VAL A 67 -22.24 46.37 42.31
N LYS A 68 -21.22 46.69 43.12
CA LYS A 68 -20.02 45.86 43.26
C LYS A 68 -20.38 44.59 44.03
N ARG A 69 -20.85 43.57 43.32
CA ARG A 69 -20.78 42.19 43.79
C ARG A 69 -19.43 41.65 43.31
N THR A 70 -18.54 41.35 44.24
CA THR A 70 -17.29 40.65 43.99
C THR A 70 -17.61 39.23 43.55
N ILE A 71 -17.89 39.07 42.26
CA ILE A 71 -18.03 37.78 41.56
C ILE A 71 -16.62 37.46 41.07
N TYR A 72 -15.79 36.84 41.92
CA TYR A 72 -14.42 36.46 41.54
C TYR A 72 -14.11 34.97 41.77
N GLU A 73 -15.10 34.14 42.12
CA GLU A 73 -14.81 32.74 42.48
C GLU A 73 -15.39 31.70 41.51
N GLU A 74 -16.38 32.02 40.67
CA GLU A 74 -17.06 30.99 39.86
C GLU A 74 -16.32 30.58 38.57
N ASP A 75 -15.26 31.29 38.17
CA ASP A 75 -14.68 31.10 36.82
C ASP A 75 -13.28 30.48 36.78
N LEU A 76 -12.69 30.15 37.93
CA LEU A 76 -11.35 29.55 37.99
C LEU A 76 -11.29 28.17 37.31
N PHE A 77 -12.36 27.38 37.42
CA PHE A 77 -12.45 26.07 36.76
C PHE A 77 -12.63 26.18 35.25
N ASN A 78 -13.37 27.20 34.79
CA ASN A 78 -13.60 27.45 33.36
C ASN A 78 -12.40 28.08 32.67
N GLN A 79 -11.43 28.60 33.43
CA GLN A 79 -10.16 29.11 32.91
C GLN A 79 -9.12 28.00 32.67
N LEU A 80 -9.32 26.80 33.21
CA LEU A 80 -8.41 25.67 32.97
C LEU A 80 -8.53 25.13 31.54
N PRO A 81 -7.42 24.70 30.91
CA PRO A 81 -7.47 23.97 29.64
C PRO A 81 -8.36 22.71 29.74
N PRO A 82 -9.01 22.27 28.65
CA PRO A 82 -9.91 21.10 28.68
C PRO A 82 -9.29 19.82 29.27
N TRP A 83 -8.01 19.54 28.97
CA TRP A 83 -7.30 18.38 29.53
C TRP A 83 -7.11 18.47 31.04
N ALA A 84 -6.93 19.68 31.59
CA ALA A 84 -6.74 19.89 33.02
C ALA A 84 -8.05 19.67 33.78
N ARG A 85 -9.20 20.10 33.22
CA ARG A 85 -10.52 19.81 33.79
C ARG A 85 -10.82 18.32 33.79
N LEU A 86 -10.48 17.62 32.71
CA LEU A 86 -10.65 16.17 32.62
C LEU A 86 -9.79 15.43 33.65
N LEU A 87 -8.55 15.87 33.85
CA LEU A 87 -7.65 15.32 34.86
C LEU A 87 -8.18 15.57 36.28
N LEU A 88 -8.68 16.78 36.55
CA LEU A 88 -9.26 17.14 37.85
C LEU A 88 -10.54 16.33 38.14
N ALA A 89 -11.39 16.15 37.12
CA ALA A 89 -12.57 15.28 37.21
C ALA A 89 -12.18 13.81 37.44
N LEU A 90 -11.15 13.30 36.75
CA LEU A 90 -10.64 11.95 36.94
C LEU A 90 -10.08 11.76 38.36
N MET A 91 -9.31 12.73 38.88
CA MET A 91 -8.81 12.71 40.24
C MET A 91 -9.95 12.67 41.26
N LEU A 92 -10.99 13.49 41.06
CA LEU A 92 -12.15 13.54 41.94
C LEU A 92 -12.94 12.23 41.89
N LEU A 93 -13.09 11.61 40.71
CA LEU A 93 -13.67 10.27 40.55
C LEU A 93 -12.85 9.18 41.25
N ILE A 94 -11.53 9.19 41.12
CA ILE A 94 -10.64 8.26 41.81
C ILE A 94 -10.78 8.43 43.34
N LEU A 95 -10.86 9.66 43.81
CA LEU A 95 -10.99 9.97 45.24
C LEU A 95 -12.36 9.54 45.79
N LEU A 96 -13.44 9.75 45.03
CA LEU A 96 -14.76 9.23 45.37
C LEU A 96 -14.79 7.70 45.35
N PHE A 97 -14.19 7.05 44.35
CA PHE A 97 -14.05 5.60 44.31
C PHE A 97 -13.27 5.07 45.52
N TRP A 98 -12.17 5.73 45.88
CA TRP A 98 -11.34 5.38 47.03
C TRP A 98 -12.10 5.49 48.36
N CYS A 99 -12.87 6.56 48.56
CA CYS A 99 -13.59 6.77 49.81
C CYS A 99 -14.84 5.88 49.95
N PHE A 100 -15.59 5.66 48.87
CA PHE A 100 -16.90 5.03 48.94
C PHE A 100 -16.92 3.58 48.43
N ALA A 101 -16.27 3.31 47.30
CA ALA A 101 -16.33 2.00 46.67
C ALA A 101 -15.25 1.05 47.22
N LEU A 102 -14.05 1.56 47.48
CA LEU A 102 -12.92 0.72 47.90
C LEU A 102 -13.14 0.02 49.25
N PRO A 103 -13.65 0.66 50.32
CA PRO A 103 -13.87 -0.03 51.58
C PRO A 103 -14.94 -1.11 51.47
N GLN A 104 -16.02 -0.85 50.71
CA GLN A 104 -17.06 -1.83 50.42
C GLN A 104 -16.52 -3.01 49.61
N LEU A 105 -15.68 -2.74 48.61
CA LEU A 105 -15.01 -3.75 47.82
C LEU A 105 -14.06 -4.60 48.67
N ILE A 106 -13.29 -3.99 49.56
CA ILE A 106 -12.36 -4.70 50.46
C ILE A 106 -13.14 -5.59 51.42
N ALA A 107 -14.20 -5.08 52.06
CA ALA A 107 -15.05 -5.86 52.95
C ALA A 107 -15.67 -7.05 52.20
N TRP A 108 -16.19 -6.82 51.00
CA TRP A 108 -16.73 -7.89 50.15
C TRP A 108 -15.66 -8.93 49.77
N ILE A 109 -14.44 -8.51 49.42
CA ILE A 109 -13.32 -9.43 49.14
C ILE A 109 -12.97 -10.23 50.39
N GLN A 110 -12.95 -9.62 51.57
CA GLN A 110 -12.66 -10.29 52.83
C GLN A 110 -13.73 -11.31 53.21
N GLU A 111 -14.99 -11.07 52.88
CA GLU A 111 -16.08 -12.05 53.07
C GLU A 111 -16.01 -13.19 52.04
N ASN A 112 -15.56 -12.90 50.82
CA ASN A 112 -15.63 -13.82 49.67
C ASN A 112 -14.25 -14.32 49.18
N TRP A 113 -13.21 -14.23 50.01
CA TRP A 113 -11.84 -14.55 49.58
C TRP A 113 -11.67 -16.03 49.16
N ILE A 114 -12.38 -16.95 49.82
CA ILE A 114 -12.34 -18.38 49.49
C ILE A 114 -12.94 -18.64 48.08
N PRO A 115 -14.17 -18.22 47.75
CA PRO A 115 -14.69 -18.29 46.38
C PRO A 115 -13.76 -17.67 45.33
N ILE A 116 -13.19 -16.49 45.60
CA ILE A 116 -12.27 -15.81 44.68
C ILE A 116 -11.04 -16.68 44.40
N LEU A 117 -10.44 -17.28 45.43
CA LEU A 117 -9.31 -18.21 45.25
C LEU A 117 -9.70 -19.45 44.43
N ILE A 118 -10.89 -20.01 44.65
CA ILE A 118 -11.37 -21.16 43.87
C ILE A 118 -11.57 -20.78 42.40
N TYR A 119 -12.23 -19.65 42.11
CA TYR A 119 -12.44 -19.19 40.74
C TYR A 119 -11.13 -18.87 40.03
N THR A 120 -10.20 -18.18 40.69
CA THR A 120 -8.89 -17.88 40.11
C THR A 120 -8.11 -19.16 39.80
N PHE A 121 -8.13 -20.15 40.70
CA PHE A 121 -7.51 -21.45 40.43
C PHE A 121 -8.14 -22.16 39.23
N ILE A 122 -9.47 -22.18 39.12
CA ILE A 122 -10.19 -22.76 37.97
C ILE A 122 -9.80 -22.04 36.66
N ILE A 123 -9.75 -20.71 36.66
CA ILE A 123 -9.38 -19.91 35.49
C ILE A 123 -7.94 -20.23 35.06
N VAL A 124 -6.99 -20.23 36.01
CA VAL A 124 -5.59 -20.58 35.74
C VAL A 124 -5.50 -22.00 35.18
N PHE A 125 -6.21 -22.96 35.76
CA PHE A 125 -6.22 -24.34 35.30
C PHE A 125 -6.76 -24.49 33.87
N VAL A 126 -7.84 -23.78 33.53
CA VAL A 126 -8.40 -23.74 32.17
C VAL A 126 -7.40 -23.13 31.18
N ILE A 127 -6.75 -22.01 31.54
CA ILE A 127 -5.74 -21.36 30.69
C ILE A 127 -4.55 -22.29 30.46
N VAL A 128 -4.01 -22.91 31.52
CA VAL A 128 -2.89 -23.84 31.43
C VAL A 128 -3.25 -25.05 30.55
N SER A 129 -4.43 -25.64 30.75
CA SER A 129 -4.93 -26.76 29.94
C SER A 129 -5.05 -26.38 28.46
N PHE A 130 -5.53 -25.16 28.18
CA PHE A 130 -5.63 -24.64 26.82
C PHE A 130 -4.27 -24.41 26.17
N LEU A 131 -3.31 -23.84 26.90
CA LEU A 131 -1.93 -23.65 26.43
C LEU A 131 -1.23 -24.99 26.14
N ILE A 132 -1.40 -25.99 27.00
CA ILE A 132 -0.88 -27.36 26.79
C ILE A 132 -1.47 -27.95 25.51
N LYS A 133 -2.78 -27.78 25.28
CA LYS A 133 -3.44 -28.24 24.06
C LYS A 133 -2.87 -27.56 22.80
N ILE A 134 -2.72 -26.24 22.80
CA ILE A 134 -2.10 -25.50 21.68
C ILE A 134 -0.69 -26.00 21.40
N TRP A 135 0.11 -26.19 22.45
CA TRP A 135 1.49 -26.65 22.30
C TRP A 135 1.56 -28.09 21.74
N LYS A 136 0.70 -28.99 22.24
CA LYS A 136 0.58 -30.36 21.73
C LYS A 136 0.12 -30.39 20.27
N ASP A 137 -0.85 -29.56 19.90
CA ASP A 137 -1.33 -29.44 18.52
C ASP A 137 -0.23 -28.89 17.59
N LYS A 138 0.53 -27.89 18.04
CA LYS A 138 1.69 -27.37 17.29
C LYS A 138 2.74 -28.46 17.06
N LYS A 139 3.12 -29.18 18.12
CA LYS A 139 4.11 -30.28 18.04
C LYS A 139 3.61 -31.42 17.15
N ARG A 140 2.32 -31.75 17.20
CA ARG A 140 1.70 -32.73 16.33
C ARG A 140 1.76 -32.31 14.86
N ARG A 141 1.39 -31.06 14.54
CA ARG A 141 1.49 -30.52 13.16
C ARG A 141 2.92 -30.51 12.64
N GLU A 142 3.90 -30.19 13.48
CA GLU A 142 5.32 -30.24 13.10
C GLU A 142 5.79 -31.68 12.84
N ALA A 143 5.36 -32.64 13.65
CA ALA A 143 5.65 -34.05 13.46
C ALA A 143 4.99 -34.61 12.18
N GLU A 144 3.72 -34.29 11.94
CA GLU A 144 2.98 -34.65 10.72
C GLU A 144 3.66 -34.06 9.48
N LYS A 145 4.09 -32.79 9.53
CA LYS A 145 4.88 -32.18 8.45
C LYS A 145 6.18 -32.92 8.21
N ARG A 146 7.00 -33.18 9.24
CA ARG A 146 8.28 -33.91 9.09
C ARG A 146 8.08 -35.31 8.50
N ALA A 147 7.09 -36.05 9.01
CA ALA A 147 6.76 -37.38 8.49
C ALA A 147 6.37 -37.31 7.01
N PHE A 148 5.56 -36.32 6.63
CA PHE A 148 5.21 -36.08 5.24
C PHE A 148 6.44 -35.73 4.39
N GLU A 149 7.32 -34.83 4.82
CA GLU A 149 8.54 -34.48 4.09
C GLU A 149 9.49 -35.67 3.91
N GLU A 150 9.63 -36.52 4.93
CA GLU A 150 10.41 -37.75 4.84
C GLU A 150 9.78 -38.75 3.86
N GLU A 151 8.46 -38.88 3.87
CA GLU A 151 7.74 -39.74 2.92
C GLU A 151 7.94 -39.27 1.48
N GLN A 152 7.85 -37.96 1.22
CA GLN A 152 8.08 -37.40 -0.11
C GLN A 152 9.54 -37.58 -0.56
N LYS A 153 10.51 -37.37 0.35
CA LYS A 153 11.94 -37.62 0.07
C LYS A 153 12.21 -39.10 -0.24
N ARG A 154 11.56 -40.03 0.46
CA ARG A 154 11.66 -41.47 0.16
C ARG A 154 11.09 -41.81 -1.22
N LYS A 155 10.09 -41.07 -1.69
CA LYS A 155 9.55 -41.17 -3.06
C LYS A 155 10.45 -40.51 -4.12
N GLY A 156 11.60 -39.94 -3.72
CA GLY A 156 12.52 -39.23 -4.62
C GLY A 156 12.03 -37.84 -5.05
N LEU A 157 10.99 -37.31 -4.40
CA LEU A 157 10.43 -36.01 -4.71
C LEU A 157 11.21 -34.90 -3.99
N VAL A 158 11.38 -33.79 -4.69
CA VAL A 158 12.10 -32.62 -4.21
C VAL A 158 11.09 -31.51 -3.89
N LYS A 159 11.28 -30.87 -2.74
CA LYS A 159 10.47 -29.72 -2.31
C LYS A 159 10.88 -28.48 -3.11
N PHE A 160 9.91 -27.82 -3.71
CA PHE A 160 10.06 -26.50 -4.31
C PHE A 160 9.15 -25.50 -3.59
N VAL A 161 9.68 -24.32 -3.31
CA VAL A 161 8.93 -23.21 -2.71
C VAL A 161 9.01 -22.07 -3.70
N ASP A 162 7.86 -21.64 -4.22
CA ASP A 162 7.80 -20.51 -5.14
C ASP A 162 8.03 -19.17 -4.41
N ARG A 163 8.18 -18.09 -5.17
CA ARG A 163 8.35 -16.72 -4.61
C ARG A 163 7.19 -16.24 -3.73
N HIS A 164 6.03 -16.89 -3.77
CA HIS A 164 4.86 -16.58 -2.93
C HIS A 164 4.79 -17.45 -1.68
N GLY A 165 5.78 -18.32 -1.45
CA GLY A 165 5.85 -19.23 -0.31
C GLY A 165 4.94 -20.45 -0.44
N LYS A 166 4.40 -20.73 -1.63
CA LYS A 166 3.59 -21.93 -1.87
C LYS A 166 4.50 -23.12 -2.13
N GLU A 167 4.38 -24.12 -1.27
CA GLU A 167 5.18 -25.34 -1.35
C GLU A 167 4.56 -26.33 -2.34
N ARG A 168 5.41 -26.95 -3.17
CA ARG A 168 5.06 -28.05 -4.08
C ARG A 168 6.13 -29.14 -4.01
N TRP A 169 5.74 -30.37 -4.33
CA TRP A 169 6.63 -31.53 -4.40
C TRP A 169 6.54 -32.12 -5.80
N GLY A 170 7.67 -32.38 -6.42
CA GLY A 170 7.75 -32.91 -7.78
C GLY A 170 9.03 -33.69 -8.00
N THR A 171 9.15 -34.32 -9.16
CA THR A 171 10.41 -34.93 -9.59
C THR A 171 11.49 -33.85 -9.76
N PRO A 172 12.79 -34.20 -9.73
CA PRO A 172 13.86 -33.23 -9.96
C PRO A 172 13.69 -32.43 -11.26
N GLU A 173 13.24 -33.08 -12.35
CA GLU A 173 12.96 -32.45 -13.64
C GLU A 173 11.79 -31.46 -13.56
N GLU A 174 10.71 -31.81 -12.86
CA GLU A 174 9.58 -30.92 -12.61
C GLU A 174 9.99 -29.69 -11.82
N VAL A 175 10.79 -29.88 -10.76
CA VAL A 175 11.31 -28.79 -9.95
C VAL A 175 12.21 -27.87 -10.76
N GLU A 176 13.02 -28.39 -11.69
CA GLU A 176 13.81 -27.56 -12.59
C GLU A 176 12.93 -26.71 -13.53
N ARG A 177 11.85 -27.29 -14.07
CA ARG A 177 10.86 -26.52 -14.85
C ARG A 177 10.21 -25.43 -14.02
N TRP A 178 9.74 -25.74 -12.81
CA TRP A 178 9.13 -24.73 -11.93
C TRP A 178 10.11 -23.64 -11.53
N LYS A 179 11.39 -23.96 -11.33
CA LYS A 179 12.43 -22.95 -11.10
C LYS A 179 12.58 -22.01 -12.30
N LYS A 180 12.58 -22.54 -13.53
CA LYS A 180 12.63 -21.71 -14.75
C LYS A 180 11.38 -20.85 -14.89
N GLU A 181 10.20 -21.43 -14.68
CA GLU A 181 8.92 -20.69 -14.72
C GLU A 181 8.84 -19.59 -13.65
N ASP A 182 9.27 -19.86 -12.41
CA ASP A 182 9.28 -18.88 -11.31
C ASP A 182 10.30 -17.77 -11.58
N GLU A 183 11.46 -18.12 -12.15
CA GLU A 183 12.47 -17.14 -12.59
C GLU A 183 11.95 -16.27 -13.73
N GLU A 184 11.40 -16.86 -14.80
CA GLU A 184 10.80 -16.12 -15.91
C GLU A 184 9.66 -15.21 -15.44
N ALA A 185 8.82 -15.71 -14.52
CA ALA A 185 7.77 -14.91 -13.94
C ALA A 185 8.34 -13.77 -13.08
N ARG A 186 9.43 -14.01 -12.34
CA ARG A 186 10.11 -12.99 -11.52
C ARG A 186 10.72 -11.91 -12.41
N GLU A 187 11.29 -12.31 -13.54
CA GLU A 187 11.76 -11.38 -14.54
C GLU A 187 10.61 -10.56 -15.11
N LYS A 188 9.50 -11.18 -15.51
CA LYS A 188 8.30 -10.45 -16.01
C LYS A 188 7.72 -9.47 -14.99
N GLU A 189 7.79 -9.81 -13.71
CA GLU A 189 7.35 -8.91 -12.62
C GLU A 189 8.35 -7.81 -12.29
N SER A 190 9.60 -7.93 -12.76
CA SER A 190 10.59 -6.90 -12.54
C SER A 190 10.14 -5.57 -13.14
N LEU A 191 10.57 -4.49 -12.48
CA LEU A 191 10.23 -3.12 -12.89
C LEU A 191 10.52 -2.88 -14.39
N PHE A 192 11.62 -3.43 -14.90
CA PHE A 192 12.02 -3.34 -16.29
C PHE A 192 10.93 -3.83 -17.25
N TYR A 193 10.43 -5.06 -17.08
CA TYR A 193 9.42 -5.59 -17.98
C TYR A 193 8.06 -4.91 -17.82
N ARG A 194 7.71 -4.48 -16.61
CA ARG A 194 6.50 -3.67 -16.39
C ARG A 194 6.55 -2.36 -17.17
N ILE A 195 7.71 -1.68 -17.20
CA ILE A 195 7.90 -0.47 -18.01
C ILE A 195 7.83 -0.81 -19.51
N VAL A 196 8.46 -1.90 -19.94
CA VAL A 196 8.40 -2.36 -21.34
C VAL A 196 6.96 -2.58 -21.80
N GLU A 197 6.14 -3.28 -21.02
CA GLU A 197 4.74 -3.53 -21.36
C GLU A 197 3.91 -2.23 -21.40
N GLU A 198 4.10 -1.33 -20.44
CA GLU A 198 3.47 0.00 -20.44
C GLU A 198 3.85 0.83 -21.67
N ILE A 199 5.14 0.79 -22.07
CA ILE A 199 5.58 1.43 -23.30
C ILE A 199 4.95 0.73 -24.50
N LYS A 200 4.85 -0.61 -24.56
CA LYS A 200 4.20 -1.33 -25.68
C LYS A 200 2.71 -1.00 -25.82
N GLU A 201 2.01 -0.69 -24.74
CA GLU A 201 0.61 -0.25 -24.77
C GLU A 201 0.46 1.24 -25.15
N PHE A 202 1.49 2.06 -24.90
CA PHE A 202 1.46 3.48 -25.23
C PHE A 202 1.22 3.73 -26.73
N THR A 203 0.24 4.58 -27.04
CA THR A 203 -0.03 5.06 -28.40
C THR A 203 0.12 6.58 -28.44
N PRO A 204 1.06 7.14 -29.23
CA PRO A 204 1.24 8.57 -29.30
C PRO A 204 0.02 9.28 -29.90
N ALA A 205 -0.32 10.47 -29.39
CA ALA A 205 -1.34 11.32 -30.00
C ALA A 205 -0.84 11.82 -31.37
N ARG A 206 -1.57 11.49 -32.44
CA ARG A 206 -1.11 11.59 -33.84
C ARG A 206 -0.83 13.01 -34.35
N GLU A 207 -1.31 14.06 -33.69
CA GLU A 207 -1.52 15.31 -34.42
C GLU A 207 -0.27 16.18 -34.59
N GLU A 208 0.77 16.13 -33.73
CA GLU A 208 1.89 17.10 -33.84
C GLU A 208 3.27 16.61 -33.33
N LEU A 209 3.68 15.38 -33.66
CA LEU A 209 4.97 14.84 -33.20
C LEU A 209 6.10 15.03 -34.21
N ARG A 210 6.41 16.28 -34.56
CA ARG A 210 7.56 16.60 -35.43
C ARG A 210 8.91 16.62 -34.69
N HIS A 211 8.88 16.57 -33.36
CA HIS A 211 10.04 16.79 -32.51
C HIS A 211 10.17 15.70 -31.45
N GLU A 212 11.40 15.22 -31.24
CA GLU A 212 11.76 14.22 -30.22
C GLU A 212 11.21 14.57 -28.83
N TYR A 213 11.27 15.86 -28.47
CA TYR A 213 10.75 16.40 -27.21
C TYR A 213 9.26 16.12 -27.00
N ASN A 214 8.44 16.14 -28.05
CA ASN A 214 7.01 15.85 -27.92
C ASN A 214 6.77 14.37 -27.64
N TYR A 215 7.52 13.45 -28.27
CA TYR A 215 7.44 12.02 -27.93
C TYR A 215 7.85 11.78 -26.47
N GLN A 216 8.91 12.45 -26.02
CA GLN A 216 9.38 12.40 -24.64
C GLN A 216 8.32 12.85 -23.64
N LEU A 217 7.70 14.01 -23.85
CA LEU A 217 6.64 14.51 -22.96
C LEU A 217 5.41 13.60 -22.94
N ASN A 218 4.95 13.12 -24.10
CA ASN A 218 3.77 12.25 -24.17
C ASN A 218 4.03 10.91 -23.49
N LEU A 219 5.19 10.29 -23.75
CA LEU A 219 5.54 9.01 -23.12
C LEU A 219 5.74 9.18 -21.61
N HIS A 220 6.38 10.27 -21.17
CA HIS A 220 6.53 10.57 -19.75
C HIS A 220 5.18 10.75 -19.06
N GLY A 221 4.27 11.52 -19.65
CA GLY A 221 2.92 11.73 -19.15
C GLY A 221 2.13 10.42 -19.03
N TRP A 222 2.27 9.52 -20.02
CA TRP A 222 1.67 8.18 -19.97
C TRP A 222 2.23 7.36 -18.80
N LEU A 223 3.56 7.28 -18.71
CA LEU A 223 4.28 6.48 -17.71
C LEU A 223 4.05 6.98 -16.28
N LYS A 224 3.87 8.29 -16.06
CA LYS A 224 3.62 8.86 -14.73
C LYS A 224 2.39 8.29 -14.01
N ARG A 225 1.41 7.73 -14.75
CA ARG A 225 0.21 7.12 -14.17
C ARG A 225 0.53 5.81 -13.45
N SER A 226 1.43 5.01 -14.02
CA SER A 226 1.86 3.71 -13.47
C SER A 226 3.15 3.80 -12.67
N PHE A 227 3.98 4.80 -12.96
CA PHE A 227 5.30 5.05 -12.34
C PHE A 227 5.44 6.52 -11.90
N PRO A 228 4.84 6.91 -10.75
CA PRO A 228 4.87 8.29 -10.26
C PRO A 228 6.28 8.86 -10.03
N GLN A 229 7.31 8.01 -9.89
CA GLN A 229 8.70 8.39 -9.73
C GLN A 229 9.43 8.70 -11.05
N ALA A 230 8.80 8.53 -12.22
CA ALA A 230 9.44 8.81 -13.51
C ALA A 230 9.91 10.27 -13.63
N VAL A 231 11.17 10.51 -13.99
CA VAL A 231 11.77 11.86 -14.10
C VAL A 231 12.29 12.08 -15.52
N ILE A 232 12.07 13.27 -16.07
CA ILE A 232 12.61 13.71 -17.36
C ILE A 232 14.02 14.28 -17.16
N GLU A 233 14.93 13.99 -18.08
CA GLU A 233 16.25 14.65 -18.18
C GLU A 233 17.07 14.67 -16.88
N LYS A 234 16.95 13.61 -16.07
CA LYS A 234 17.75 13.48 -14.84
C LYS A 234 19.22 13.31 -15.20
N GLN A 235 20.05 14.30 -14.86
CA GLN A 235 21.48 14.25 -15.11
C GLN A 235 22.17 13.31 -14.12
N THR A 236 22.91 12.33 -14.65
CA THR A 236 23.72 11.37 -13.89
C THR A 236 25.14 11.33 -14.46
N GLY A 237 26.06 12.03 -13.79
CA GLY A 237 27.40 12.25 -14.32
C GLY A 237 27.39 13.05 -15.63
N ALA A 238 28.01 12.50 -16.67
CA ALA A 238 28.02 13.06 -18.03
C ALA A 238 26.84 12.60 -18.91
N SER A 239 25.92 11.81 -18.34
CA SER A 239 24.78 11.23 -19.04
C SER A 239 23.49 11.92 -18.65
N ARG A 240 22.57 12.06 -19.62
CA ARG A 240 21.22 12.59 -19.40
C ARG A 240 20.23 11.79 -20.25
N PRO A 241 19.70 10.67 -19.73
CA PRO A 241 18.63 9.94 -20.39
C PRO A 241 17.36 10.79 -20.49
N ASP A 242 16.52 10.48 -21.48
CA ASP A 242 15.32 11.25 -21.75
C ASP A 242 14.30 11.07 -20.63
N ILE A 243 14.11 9.83 -20.17
CA ILE A 243 13.31 9.50 -18.98
C ILE A 243 14.10 8.51 -18.12
N VAL A 244 13.99 8.66 -16.80
CA VAL A 244 14.55 7.74 -15.81
C VAL A 244 13.45 7.28 -14.86
N ILE A 245 13.35 5.96 -14.65
CA ILE A 245 12.50 5.34 -13.63
C ILE A 245 13.41 4.47 -12.78
N ASP A 246 13.67 4.89 -11.54
CA ASP A 246 14.64 4.26 -10.64
C ASP A 246 16.04 4.11 -11.29
N ASP A 247 16.49 2.88 -11.51
CA ASP A 247 17.78 2.50 -12.10
C ASP A 247 17.68 2.12 -13.59
N ILE A 248 16.55 2.45 -14.23
CA ILE A 248 16.26 2.15 -15.63
C ILE A 248 16.20 3.45 -16.43
N ALA A 249 17.06 3.55 -17.44
CA ALA A 249 17.06 4.63 -18.40
C ALA A 249 16.13 4.30 -19.58
N ILE A 250 15.43 5.31 -20.07
CA ILE A 250 14.64 5.23 -21.29
C ILE A 250 15.18 6.29 -22.26
N GLU A 251 15.52 5.83 -23.45
CA GLU A 251 16.06 6.64 -24.54
C GLU A 251 15.08 6.66 -25.70
N ILE A 252 14.73 7.85 -26.16
CA ILE A 252 13.65 8.07 -27.13
C ILE A 252 14.26 8.66 -28.40
N LYS A 253 13.83 8.13 -29.54
CA LYS A 253 14.13 8.69 -30.87
C LYS A 253 12.86 8.79 -31.69
N GLY A 254 12.68 9.90 -32.39
CA GLY A 254 11.45 10.17 -33.14
C GLY A 254 11.43 11.54 -33.80
N PRO A 255 11.15 11.64 -35.12
CA PRO A 255 11.15 10.53 -36.08
C PRO A 255 12.55 9.89 -36.19
N THR A 256 12.60 8.57 -36.34
CA THR A 256 13.87 7.82 -36.25
C THR A 256 14.47 7.53 -37.62
N GLY A 257 15.56 8.20 -37.96
CA GLY A 257 16.37 7.94 -39.16
C GLY A 257 17.67 7.19 -38.85
N ARG A 258 18.53 7.09 -39.88
CA ARG A 258 19.82 6.39 -39.78
C ARG A 258 20.76 7.08 -38.77
N ARG A 259 20.78 8.42 -38.80
CA ARG A 259 21.69 9.22 -37.97
C ARG A 259 21.35 9.08 -36.49
N GLU A 260 20.07 8.99 -36.19
CA GLU A 260 19.53 8.79 -34.84
C GLU A 260 19.97 7.43 -34.29
N LEU A 261 19.82 6.35 -35.08
CA LEU A 261 20.26 5.01 -34.70
C LEU A 261 21.77 4.93 -34.41
N ASP A 262 22.61 5.59 -35.21
CA ASP A 262 24.06 5.59 -35.03
C ASP A 262 24.47 6.23 -33.68
N THR A 263 23.72 7.24 -33.18
CA THR A 263 24.05 7.90 -31.91
C THR A 263 23.76 7.03 -30.68
N ILE A 264 22.82 6.09 -30.77
CA ILE A 264 22.36 5.27 -29.64
C ILE A 264 23.50 4.43 -29.06
N ALA A 265 24.34 3.82 -29.91
CA ALA A 265 25.45 2.98 -29.42
C ALA A 265 26.40 3.72 -28.47
N SER A 266 26.66 5.01 -28.75
CA SER A 266 27.47 5.85 -27.87
C SER A 266 26.78 6.13 -26.53
N LYS A 267 25.45 6.23 -26.52
CA LYS A 267 24.64 6.43 -25.32
C LYS A 267 24.60 5.17 -24.47
N VAL A 268 24.43 3.98 -25.07
CA VAL A 268 24.45 2.68 -24.37
C VAL A 268 25.74 2.53 -23.55
N LEU A 269 26.89 2.80 -24.16
CA LEU A 269 28.20 2.77 -23.49
C LEU A 269 28.29 3.70 -22.27
N ARG A 270 27.62 4.86 -22.32
CA ARG A 270 27.63 5.79 -21.21
C ARG A 270 26.63 5.39 -20.13
N TYR A 271 25.47 4.88 -20.52
CA TYR A 271 24.39 4.51 -19.60
C TYR A 271 24.70 3.22 -18.83
N SER A 272 25.41 2.26 -19.43
CA SER A 272 25.80 1.01 -18.75
C SER A 272 26.65 1.22 -17.49
N ASN A 273 27.25 2.39 -17.29
CA ASN A 273 28.00 2.71 -16.08
C ASN A 273 27.12 3.19 -14.91
N TYR A 274 25.85 3.53 -15.17
CA TYR A 274 24.97 4.19 -14.19
C TYR A 274 23.60 3.53 -14.03
N TYR A 275 23.17 2.74 -15.01
CA TYR A 275 21.84 2.16 -15.08
C TYR A 275 21.93 0.65 -15.27
N ASN A 276 21.04 -0.08 -14.62
CA ASN A 276 20.97 -1.55 -14.72
C ASN A 276 20.16 -2.00 -15.95
N GLY A 277 19.33 -1.10 -16.49
CA GLY A 277 18.54 -1.34 -17.68
C GLY A 277 18.42 -0.10 -18.57
N LEU A 278 18.31 -0.35 -19.87
CA LEU A 278 18.05 0.66 -20.90
C LEU A 278 16.91 0.19 -21.81
N ILE A 279 15.88 1.01 -21.95
CA ILE A 279 14.81 0.80 -22.92
C ILE A 279 14.94 1.85 -24.01
N ILE A 280 15.06 1.42 -25.25
CA ILE A 280 15.16 2.29 -26.42
C ILE A 280 13.80 2.28 -27.12
N VAL A 281 13.20 3.46 -27.29
CA VAL A 281 11.89 3.62 -27.92
C VAL A 281 12.06 4.39 -29.22
N LEU A 282 11.74 3.73 -30.34
CA LEU A 282 11.91 4.26 -31.69
C LEU A 282 10.55 4.59 -32.29
N PHE A 283 10.23 5.86 -32.41
CA PHE A 283 9.03 6.35 -33.08
C PHE A 283 9.30 6.64 -34.55
N GLU A 284 8.31 6.34 -35.41
CA GLU A 284 8.33 6.66 -36.85
C GLU A 284 9.62 6.22 -37.53
N LEU A 285 9.91 4.92 -37.45
CA LEU A 285 11.13 4.33 -37.96
C LEU A 285 11.21 4.44 -39.50
N ASN A 286 12.07 5.33 -39.98
CA ASN A 286 12.29 5.61 -41.40
C ASN A 286 13.72 5.25 -41.81
N VAL A 287 14.02 3.95 -41.82
CA VAL A 287 15.30 3.41 -42.24
C VAL A 287 15.11 2.15 -43.08
N ASN A 288 16.14 1.78 -43.84
CA ASN A 288 16.13 0.50 -44.55
C ASN A 288 15.99 -0.67 -43.54
N PRO A 289 15.00 -1.57 -43.72
CA PRO A 289 14.76 -2.66 -42.77
C PRO A 289 15.93 -3.62 -42.57
N GLN A 290 16.75 -3.83 -43.60
CA GLN A 290 17.95 -4.66 -43.47
C GLN A 290 18.98 -3.97 -42.57
N TYR A 291 19.26 -2.68 -42.81
CA TYR A 291 20.15 -1.91 -41.96
C TYR A 291 19.66 -1.89 -40.50
N TYR A 292 18.36 -1.73 -40.26
CA TYR A 292 17.79 -1.78 -38.91
C TYR A 292 18.02 -3.14 -38.22
N ARG A 293 17.79 -4.26 -38.93
CA ARG A 293 18.03 -5.60 -38.37
C ARG A 293 19.50 -5.82 -38.02
N GLU A 294 20.41 -5.41 -38.91
CA GLU A 294 21.85 -5.50 -38.69
C GLU A 294 22.30 -4.64 -37.51
N TRP A 295 21.81 -3.40 -37.43
CA TRP A 295 22.04 -2.48 -36.32
C TRP A 295 21.53 -3.04 -34.99
N LYS A 296 20.27 -3.51 -34.94
CA LYS A 296 19.63 -4.08 -33.75
C LYS A 296 20.40 -5.29 -33.24
N LYS A 297 20.76 -6.21 -34.15
CA LYS A 297 21.57 -7.39 -33.83
C LYS A 297 22.93 -6.98 -33.25
N GLY A 298 23.65 -6.07 -33.92
CA GLY A 298 24.95 -5.60 -33.47
C GLY A 298 24.92 -4.90 -32.10
N LEU A 299 23.88 -4.12 -31.84
CA LEU A 299 23.68 -3.47 -30.54
C LEU A 299 23.47 -4.53 -29.43
N LEU A 300 22.54 -5.47 -29.64
CA LEU A 300 22.21 -6.48 -28.64
C LEU A 300 23.37 -7.44 -28.38
N GLU A 301 24.04 -7.94 -29.42
CA GLU A 301 25.19 -8.85 -29.27
C GLU A 301 26.34 -8.20 -28.49
N LYS A 302 26.56 -6.90 -28.70
CA LYS A 302 27.66 -6.17 -28.06
C LYS A 302 27.37 -5.80 -26.61
N PHE A 303 26.14 -5.40 -26.28
CA PHE A 303 25.85 -4.74 -25.00
C PHE A 303 24.94 -5.53 -24.05
N SER A 304 24.27 -6.58 -24.50
CA SER A 304 23.36 -7.39 -23.65
C SER A 304 24.03 -8.09 -22.47
N LYS A 305 25.36 -8.22 -22.48
CA LYS A 305 26.13 -8.80 -21.38
C LYS A 305 26.27 -7.86 -20.19
N ASP A 306 26.33 -6.55 -20.45
CA ASP A 306 26.68 -5.54 -19.44
C ASP A 306 25.44 -4.87 -18.86
N MET A 307 24.34 -4.80 -19.62
CA MET A 307 23.10 -4.13 -19.22
C MET A 307 21.90 -4.78 -19.90
N LYS A 308 20.75 -4.79 -19.21
CA LYS A 308 19.48 -5.24 -19.82
C LYS A 308 19.02 -4.20 -20.85
N ILE A 309 18.85 -4.61 -22.10
CA ILE A 309 18.46 -3.71 -23.19
C ILE A 309 17.21 -4.26 -23.88
N GLU A 310 16.21 -3.40 -24.05
CA GLU A 310 15.03 -3.67 -24.86
C GLU A 310 14.84 -2.55 -25.89
N ILE A 311 14.47 -2.92 -27.12
CA ILE A 311 14.21 -1.97 -28.22
C ILE A 311 12.76 -2.12 -28.65
N ILE A 312 11.97 -1.04 -28.48
CA ILE A 312 10.54 -0.99 -28.79
C ILE A 312 10.32 -0.06 -29.97
N GLU A 313 9.63 -0.56 -30.99
CA GLU A 313 9.24 0.19 -32.19
C GLU A 313 7.80 0.72 -32.05
N LYS A 314 7.57 1.98 -32.43
CA LYS A 314 6.31 2.69 -32.24
C LYS A 314 5.80 3.45 -33.46
#